data_AF-A0A0N7JTS0-F1
#
_entry.id   AF-A0A0N7JTS0-F1
#
_cell.length_a   1.000
_cell.length_b   1.000
_cell.length_c   1.000
_cell.angle_alpha   90.00
_cell.angle_beta   90.00
_cell.angle_gamma   90.00
#
_symmetry.space_group_name_H-M   'P 1'
#
loop_
_entity.id
_entity.type
_entity.pdbx_description
1 polymer ?
#
loop_
_entity_poly.entity_id
_entity_poly.type
_entity_poly.pdbx_seq_one_letter_code
_entity_poly.pdbx_strand_id
1 'polypeptide(L)'
;MKSIRIAAALALLSPAICHATLGAAPSAGERTPQSTLRAASGATSSPSYTVHESQTSDGVTVREYASAANVVFAVTWQGPTRPDMRALLGSYFPNFVNAGQSRARGTRPLIGREGDLQIESVGHQGAFAGRAYVPRLVPATVKAEDLQ
;
A
#
# COMPACT_ATOMS: atom_id res chain seq x y z
N MET A 1 -52.59 14.65 -25.42
CA MET A 1 -51.19 15.09 -25.27
C MET A 1 -50.94 15.58 -23.85
N LYS A 2 -50.33 14.79 -22.97
CA LYS A 2 -49.53 15.34 -21.85
C LYS A 2 -48.60 14.24 -21.31
N SER A 3 -47.32 14.55 -21.30
CA SER A 3 -46.17 13.67 -21.18
C SER A 3 -45.88 13.23 -19.75
N ILE A 4 -45.47 11.96 -19.61
CA ILE A 4 -44.94 11.33 -18.40
C ILE A 4 -43.52 11.85 -18.17
N ARG A 5 -43.21 12.33 -16.95
CA ARG A 5 -41.84 12.67 -16.52
C ARG A 5 -41.29 11.49 -15.73
N ILE A 6 -40.52 10.62 -16.38
CA ILE A 6 -39.70 9.61 -15.71
C ILE A 6 -38.45 10.32 -15.20
N ALA A 7 -38.42 10.63 -13.90
CA ALA A 7 -37.22 11.07 -13.23
C ALA A 7 -36.32 9.85 -13.03
N ALA A 8 -35.31 9.69 -13.91
CA ALA A 8 -34.28 8.68 -13.77
C ALA A 8 -33.39 9.04 -12.57
N ALA A 9 -33.56 8.33 -11.46
CA ALA A 9 -32.62 8.34 -10.35
C ALA A 9 -31.36 7.58 -10.78
N LEU A 10 -30.39 8.31 -11.33
CA LEU A 10 -29.06 7.77 -11.62
C LEU A 10 -28.32 7.64 -10.29
N ALA A 11 -28.36 6.43 -9.71
CA ALA A 11 -27.54 6.09 -8.57
C ALA A 11 -26.06 6.21 -8.96
N LEU A 12 -25.39 7.23 -8.42
CA LEU A 12 -23.95 7.42 -8.51
C LEU A 12 -23.28 6.23 -7.81
N LEU A 13 -22.87 5.25 -8.60
CA LEU A 13 -22.00 4.16 -8.16
C LEU A 13 -20.59 4.76 -7.96
N SER A 14 -20.34 5.34 -6.78
CA SER A 14 -19.00 5.81 -6.43
C SER A 14 -18.05 4.60 -6.37
N PRO A 15 -16.95 4.58 -7.13
CA PRO A 15 -15.94 3.54 -6.96
C PRO A 15 -15.34 3.71 -5.56
N ALA A 16 -15.67 2.78 -4.66
CA ALA A 16 -14.92 2.65 -3.42
C ALA A 16 -13.49 2.28 -3.81
N ILE A 17 -12.55 3.18 -3.57
CA ILE A 17 -11.12 2.90 -3.72
C ILE A 17 -10.78 1.92 -2.60
N CYS A 18 -10.94 0.63 -2.88
CA CYS A 18 -10.50 -0.45 -2.01
C CYS A 18 -9.01 -0.66 -2.25
N HIS A 19 -8.21 -0.23 -1.27
CA HIS A 19 -6.78 -0.55 -1.24
C HIS A 19 -6.59 -2.05 -0.98
N ALA A 20 -5.51 -2.63 -1.52
CA ALA A 20 -5.21 -4.03 -1.40
C ALA A 20 -4.61 -4.27 -0.03
N THR A 21 -5.09 -5.32 0.59
CA THR A 21 -4.54 -5.75 1.86
C THR A 21 -3.22 -6.48 1.62
N LEU A 22 -2.20 -6.15 2.41
CA LEU A 22 -0.91 -6.84 2.41
C LEU A 22 -1.12 -8.37 2.54
N GLY A 23 -0.59 -9.13 1.58
CA GLY A 23 -0.80 -10.58 1.46
C GLY A 23 -1.99 -11.01 0.60
N ALA A 24 -2.75 -10.08 0.01
CA ALA A 24 -3.80 -10.36 -0.98
C ALA A 24 -3.43 -9.84 -2.38
N ALA A 25 -4.38 -9.91 -3.31
CA ALA A 25 -4.24 -9.37 -4.67
C ALA A 25 -4.24 -7.83 -4.67
N PRO A 26 -3.49 -7.17 -5.58
CA PRO A 26 -3.36 -5.71 -5.67
C PRO A 26 -4.66 -5.02 -6.09
N SER A 27 -4.75 -3.72 -5.80
CA SER A 27 -5.93 -2.91 -6.06
C SER A 27 -6.12 -2.67 -7.55
N ALA A 28 -7.36 -2.79 -8.01
CA ALA A 28 -7.77 -2.29 -9.32
C ALA A 28 -7.98 -0.76 -9.25
N GLY A 29 -6.91 0.00 -8.98
CA GLY A 29 -6.93 1.46 -8.90
C GLY A 29 -6.44 2.09 -10.21
N GLU A 30 -7.28 2.90 -10.85
CA GLU A 30 -7.00 3.60 -12.11
C GLU A 30 -5.93 4.69 -11.96
N ARG A 31 -4.65 4.31 -12.03
CA ARG A 31 -3.55 5.03 -12.70
C ARG A 31 -2.30 4.17 -12.54
N THR A 32 -2.15 3.17 -13.39
CA THR A 32 -0.99 2.28 -13.38
C THR A 32 0.15 2.90 -14.19
N PRO A 33 1.18 3.53 -13.61
CA PRO A 33 2.50 3.38 -14.19
C PRO A 33 2.89 1.93 -13.91
N GLN A 34 2.69 1.02 -14.89
CA GLN A 34 3.34 -0.30 -14.86
C GLN A 34 4.84 -0.08 -15.00
N SER A 35 5.48 0.42 -13.94
CA SER A 35 6.92 0.47 -13.86
C SER A 35 7.36 -0.90 -13.36
N THR A 36 7.56 -1.82 -14.31
CA THR A 36 8.44 -2.96 -14.08
C THR A 36 9.83 -2.37 -13.84
N LEU A 37 10.15 -2.10 -12.58
CA LEU A 37 11.48 -1.68 -12.15
C LEU A 37 12.44 -2.84 -12.46
N ARG A 38 13.04 -2.79 -13.64
CA ARG A 38 14.24 -3.58 -13.95
C ARG A 38 15.37 -2.99 -13.12
N ALA A 39 15.81 -3.71 -12.11
CA ALA A 39 17.07 -3.40 -11.42
C ALA A 39 18.18 -3.34 -12.48
N ALA A 40 18.68 -2.13 -12.77
CA ALA A 40 19.74 -1.92 -13.74
C ALA A 40 21.08 -2.19 -13.05
N SER A 41 21.54 -3.45 -13.07
CA SER A 41 22.96 -3.82 -12.96
C SER A 41 23.13 -5.34 -13.15
N GLY A 42 23.65 -5.74 -14.32
CA GLY A 42 24.20 -7.09 -14.54
C GLY A 42 23.15 -8.17 -14.80
N ALA A 43 23.34 -8.93 -15.87
CA ALA A 43 22.46 -10.01 -16.31
C ALA A 43 22.24 -11.07 -15.21
N THR A 44 21.04 -11.09 -14.62
CA THR A 44 20.38 -12.26 -14.03
C THR A 44 18.88 -11.94 -14.07
N SER A 45 18.05 -12.90 -14.49
CA SER A 45 16.60 -12.73 -14.63
C SER A 45 15.96 -12.23 -13.32
N SER A 46 15.83 -10.91 -13.14
CA SER A 46 15.13 -10.31 -12.01
C SER A 46 13.66 -10.71 -12.10
N PRO A 47 13.04 -11.27 -11.05
CA PRO A 47 11.61 -11.52 -11.08
C PRO A 47 10.90 -10.18 -11.13
N SER A 48 9.99 -10.09 -12.09
CA SER A 48 9.13 -8.95 -12.32
C SER A 48 8.15 -8.86 -11.15
N TYR A 49 8.32 -7.89 -10.25
CA TYR A 49 7.22 -7.44 -9.41
C TYR A 49 6.50 -6.30 -10.11
N THR A 50 5.21 -6.16 -9.83
CA THR A 50 4.38 -5.07 -10.34
C THR A 50 4.13 -4.08 -9.22
N VAL A 51 4.29 -2.80 -9.51
CA VAL A 51 3.94 -1.72 -8.58
C VAL A 51 2.60 -1.14 -8.99
N HIS A 52 1.64 -1.15 -8.06
CA HIS A 52 0.36 -0.49 -8.21
C HIS A 52 0.36 0.78 -7.38
N GLU A 53 0.31 1.94 -8.03
CA GLU A 53 0.21 3.23 -7.36
C GLU A 53 -1.26 3.67 -7.31
N SER A 54 -1.72 4.11 -6.14
CA SER A 54 -3.04 4.68 -5.93
C SER A 54 -2.91 5.95 -5.09
N GLN A 55 -3.83 6.88 -5.26
CA GLN A 55 -3.86 8.11 -4.47
C GLN A 55 -5.23 8.26 -3.81
N THR A 56 -5.23 8.41 -2.49
CA THR A 56 -6.45 8.66 -1.71
C THR A 56 -6.91 10.11 -1.92
N SER A 57 -8.20 10.39 -1.70
CA SER A 57 -8.78 11.75 -1.73
C SER A 57 -8.05 12.74 -0.83
N ASP A 58 -7.41 12.24 0.23
CA ASP A 58 -6.67 13.03 1.22
C ASP A 58 -5.22 13.35 0.77
N GLY A 59 -4.86 13.00 -0.47
CA GLY A 59 -3.53 13.28 -1.03
C GLY A 59 -2.45 12.29 -0.58
N VAL A 60 -2.84 11.12 -0.09
CA VAL A 60 -1.90 10.04 0.27
C VAL A 60 -1.66 9.17 -0.95
N THR A 61 -0.41 9.10 -1.41
CA THR A 61 0.04 8.14 -2.42
C THR A 61 0.39 6.83 -1.75
N VAL A 62 -0.20 5.73 -2.20
CA VAL A 62 0.05 4.37 -1.73
C VAL A 62 0.57 3.55 -2.90
N ARG A 63 1.71 2.88 -2.73
CA ARG A 63 2.29 1.95 -3.69
C ARG A 63 2.24 0.53 -3.14
N GLU A 64 1.72 -0.39 -3.93
CA GLU A 64 1.59 -1.79 -3.59
C GLU A 64 2.52 -2.61 -4.49
N TYR A 65 3.36 -3.44 -3.90
CA TYR A 65 4.34 -4.26 -4.59
C TYR A 65 3.85 -5.70 -4.65
N ALA A 66 3.39 -6.12 -5.83
CA ALA A 66 2.87 -7.44 -6.08
C ALA A 66 3.93 -8.34 -6.72
N SER A 67 4.10 -9.54 -6.18
CA SER A 67 4.94 -10.59 -6.78
C SER A 67 4.32 -11.12 -8.08
N ALA A 68 5.08 -11.91 -8.85
CA ALA A 68 4.56 -12.59 -10.04
C ALA A 68 3.38 -13.54 -9.75
N ALA A 69 3.21 -13.98 -8.49
CA ALA A 69 2.04 -14.73 -8.02
C ALA A 69 0.81 -13.85 -7.74
N ASN A 70 0.88 -12.56 -8.07
CA ASN A 70 -0.16 -11.55 -7.84
C ASN A 70 -0.50 -11.36 -6.35
N VAL A 71 0.51 -11.49 -5.50
CA VAL A 71 0.41 -11.28 -4.04
C VAL A 71 1.19 -10.06 -3.65
N VAL A 72 0.54 -9.10 -2.99
CA VAL A 72 1.17 -7.90 -2.43
C VAL A 72 2.06 -8.29 -1.25
N PHE A 73 3.37 -8.17 -1.42
CA PHE A 73 4.36 -8.52 -0.40
C PHE A 73 4.92 -7.29 0.33
N ALA A 74 4.77 -6.11 -0.26
CA ALA A 74 5.15 -4.84 0.35
C ALA A 74 4.19 -3.72 -0.06
N VAL A 75 4.08 -2.72 0.79
CA VAL A 75 3.34 -1.48 0.55
C VAL A 75 4.15 -0.29 1.05
N THR A 76 4.18 0.80 0.30
CA THR A 76 4.72 2.09 0.75
C THR A 76 3.62 3.15 0.68
N TRP A 77 3.70 4.14 1.55
CA TRP A 77 2.75 5.26 1.55
C TRP A 77 3.48 6.56 1.85
N GLN A 78 2.97 7.64 1.26
CA GLN A 78 3.46 9.00 1.46
C GLN A 78 2.32 9.99 1.30
N GLY A 79 2.16 10.92 2.24
CA GLY A 79 1.13 11.94 2.13
C GLY A 79 1.04 12.89 3.32
N PRO A 80 0.10 13.83 3.29
CA PRO A 80 -0.10 14.79 4.38
C PRO A 80 -0.73 14.14 5.62
N THR A 81 -1.44 13.03 5.43
CA THR A 81 -2.10 12.25 6.47
C THR A 81 -1.66 10.79 6.41
N ARG A 82 -1.97 10.03 7.46
CA ARG A 82 -1.76 8.58 7.47
C ARG A 82 -2.94 7.90 6.76
N PRO A 83 -2.70 6.95 5.83
CA PRO A 83 -3.78 6.20 5.19
C PRO A 83 -4.52 5.31 6.21
N ASP A 84 -5.65 4.73 5.80
CA ASP A 84 -6.31 3.69 6.59
C ASP A 84 -5.41 2.45 6.68
N MET A 85 -4.63 2.39 7.77
CA MET A 85 -3.70 1.30 8.04
C MET A 85 -4.42 -0.04 8.24
N ARG A 86 -5.70 -0.04 8.63
CA ARG A 86 -6.47 -1.27 8.79
C ARG A 86 -6.81 -1.85 7.43
N ALA A 87 -7.22 -1.02 6.48
CA ALA A 87 -7.45 -1.46 5.09
C ALA A 87 -6.13 -1.92 4.44
N LEU A 88 -5.07 -1.14 4.60
CA LEU A 88 -3.77 -1.39 3.97
C LEU A 88 -3.08 -2.67 4.47
N LEU A 89 -3.10 -2.92 5.80
CA LEU A 89 -2.39 -4.04 6.41
C LEU A 89 -3.27 -5.27 6.66
N GLY A 90 -4.60 -5.11 6.69
CA GLY A 90 -5.56 -6.17 7.01
C GLY A 90 -5.18 -7.00 8.22
N SER A 91 -4.88 -8.29 8.01
CA SER A 91 -4.52 -9.23 9.08
C SER A 91 -3.25 -8.84 9.84
N TYR A 92 -2.37 -8.05 9.23
CA TYR A 92 -1.13 -7.54 9.85
C TYR A 92 -1.35 -6.24 10.64
N PHE A 93 -2.56 -5.67 10.65
CA PHE A 93 -2.86 -4.47 11.42
C PHE A 93 -2.57 -4.59 12.93
N PRO A 94 -2.85 -5.72 13.62
CA PRO A 94 -2.49 -5.88 15.03
C PRO A 94 -0.98 -5.73 15.29
N ASN A 95 -0.12 -6.17 14.36
CA ASN A 95 1.33 -6.04 14.45
C ASN A 95 1.76 -4.57 14.42
N PHE A 96 1.10 -3.76 13.59
CA PHE A 96 1.30 -2.30 13.56
C PHE A 96 0.87 -1.62 14.86
N VAL A 97 -0.29 -2.00 15.41
CA VAL A 97 -0.75 -1.47 16.70
C VAL A 97 0.24 -1.83 17.80
N ASN A 98 0.70 -3.08 17.86
CA ASN A 98 1.67 -3.53 18.87
C ASN A 98 3.00 -2.76 18.76
N ALA A 99 3.54 -2.61 17.55
CA ALA A 99 4.71 -1.77 17.30
C ALA A 99 4.50 -0.32 17.77
N GLY A 100 3.28 0.20 17.63
CA GLY A 100 2.91 1.55 18.09
C GLY A 100 2.83 1.68 19.60
N GLN A 101 2.39 0.64 20.31
CA GLN A 101 2.27 0.61 21.77
C GLN A 101 3.63 0.44 22.46
N SER A 102 4.57 -0.26 21.84
CA SER A 102 5.96 -0.38 22.30
C SER A 102 6.76 0.91 22.12
N ARG A 103 6.21 1.91 21.42
CA ARG A 103 6.76 3.26 21.35
C ARG A 103 6.56 3.99 22.68
N ALA A 104 7.57 3.94 23.54
CA ALA A 104 7.72 4.93 24.60
C ALA A 104 7.79 6.33 23.94
N ARG A 105 6.85 7.21 24.29
CA ARG A 105 6.57 8.54 23.71
C ARG A 105 7.80 9.25 23.11
N GLY A 106 7.78 9.58 21.81
CA GLY A 106 8.81 10.39 21.14
C GLY A 106 8.65 10.48 19.62
N THR A 107 9.42 11.35 18.95
CA THR A 107 9.42 11.63 17.48
C THR A 107 10.19 10.60 16.64
N ARG A 108 10.45 9.39 17.17
CA ARG A 108 11.25 8.39 16.48
C ARG A 108 10.42 7.65 15.41
N PRO A 109 11.04 7.20 14.29
CA PRO A 109 10.40 6.27 13.37
C PRO A 109 9.81 5.08 14.13
N LEU A 110 8.56 4.72 13.80
CA LEU A 110 7.95 3.48 14.22
C LEU A 110 8.66 2.36 13.45
N ILE A 111 9.46 1.56 14.13
CA ILE A 111 10.08 0.37 13.54
C ILE A 111 9.53 -0.83 14.29
N GLY A 112 8.62 -1.56 13.64
CA GLY A 112 8.04 -2.80 14.17
C GLY A 112 8.66 -4.00 13.48
N ARG A 113 9.13 -4.96 14.28
CA ARG A 113 9.53 -6.31 13.83
C ARG A 113 8.69 -7.31 14.60
N GLU A 114 7.44 -7.50 14.18
CA GLU A 114 6.50 -8.35 14.90
C GLU A 114 6.06 -9.50 14.00
N GLY A 115 6.48 -10.71 14.35
CA GLY A 115 6.27 -11.92 13.56
C GLY A 115 6.84 -11.79 12.15
N ASP A 116 5.96 -11.95 11.16
CA ASP A 116 6.30 -11.88 9.74
C ASP A 116 6.19 -10.47 9.15
N LEU A 117 5.84 -9.43 9.93
CA LEU A 117 5.71 -8.05 9.43
C LEU A 117 6.90 -7.20 9.85
N GLN A 118 7.58 -6.62 8.85
CA GLN A 118 8.47 -5.48 9.06
C GLN A 118 7.72 -4.20 8.67
N ILE A 119 7.63 -3.24 9.59
CA ILE A 119 6.99 -1.95 9.33
C ILE A 119 7.88 -0.81 9.79
N GLU A 120 8.02 0.19 8.93
CA GLU A 120 8.72 1.43 9.19
C GLU A 120 7.77 2.58 8.88
N SER A 121 7.39 3.38 9.87
CA SER A 121 6.55 4.55 9.67
C SER A 121 7.14 5.77 10.34
N VAL A 122 7.32 6.82 9.57
CA VAL A 122 7.74 8.14 10.04
C VAL A 122 6.62 9.13 9.81
N GLY A 123 6.55 10.14 10.66
CA GLY A 123 5.70 11.27 10.35
C GLY A 123 5.63 12.32 11.44
N HIS A 124 5.48 13.54 10.98
CA HIS A 124 5.07 14.70 11.77
C HIS A 124 3.76 15.24 11.19
N GLN A 125 3.16 16.25 11.83
CA GLN A 125 1.97 16.89 11.27
C GLN A 125 2.22 17.32 9.81
N GLY A 126 1.33 16.88 8.90
CA GLY A 126 1.37 17.24 7.48
C GLY A 126 2.37 16.48 6.61
N ALA A 127 3.16 15.54 7.15
CA ALA A 127 4.00 14.66 6.34
C ALA A 127 4.16 13.30 7.02
N PHE A 128 3.48 12.30 6.46
CA PHE A 128 3.58 10.91 6.85
C PHE A 128 4.19 10.12 5.70
N ALA A 129 5.12 9.24 6.03
CA ALA A 129 5.66 8.28 5.09
C ALA A 129 5.92 6.95 5.80
N GLY A 130 5.89 5.86 5.07
CA GLY A 130 6.23 4.58 5.62
C GLY A 130 6.22 3.47 4.61
N ARG A 131 6.70 2.33 5.06
CA ARG A 131 6.73 1.09 4.31
C ARG A 131 6.41 -0.07 5.23
N ALA A 132 5.71 -1.05 4.70
CA ALA A 132 5.46 -2.31 5.37
C ALA A 132 5.71 -3.44 4.39
N TYR A 133 6.40 -4.48 4.83
CA TYR A 133 6.66 -5.65 4.00
C TYR A 133 6.72 -6.92 4.84
N VAL A 134 6.43 -8.04 4.19
CA VAL A 134 6.46 -9.36 4.81
C VAL A 134 7.68 -10.10 4.29
N PRO A 135 8.79 -10.23 5.06
CA PRO A 135 10.04 -10.81 4.55
C PRO A 135 9.88 -12.20 3.94
N ARG A 136 8.93 -13.00 4.44
CA ARG A 136 8.64 -14.35 3.91
C ARG A 136 7.97 -14.34 2.53
N LEU A 137 7.31 -13.25 2.16
CA LEU A 137 6.66 -13.06 0.85
C LEU A 137 7.52 -12.25 -0.13
N VAL A 138 8.59 -11.62 0.36
CA VAL A 138 9.56 -10.91 -0.50
C VAL A 138 10.26 -11.94 -1.38
N PRO A 139 10.21 -11.81 -2.71
CA PRO A 139 10.97 -12.67 -3.60
C PRO A 139 12.46 -12.61 -3.25
N ALA A 140 13.17 -13.75 -3.22
CA ALA A 140 14.55 -13.85 -2.73
C ALA A 140 15.57 -12.92 -3.42
N THR A 141 15.18 -12.34 -4.56
CA THR A 141 15.95 -11.43 -5.40
C THR A 141 15.66 -9.94 -5.15
N VAL A 142 14.61 -9.60 -4.40
CA VAL A 142 14.22 -8.23 -4.09
C VAL A 142 14.80 -7.87 -2.74
N LYS A 143 15.57 -6.79 -2.68
CA LYS A 143 16.06 -6.29 -1.41
C LYS A 143 15.05 -5.28 -0.86
N ALA A 144 14.90 -5.24 0.46
CA ALA A 144 14.01 -4.26 1.11
C ALA A 144 14.41 -2.79 0.81
N GLU A 145 15.65 -2.55 0.37
CA GLU A 145 16.14 -1.23 -0.09
C GLU A 145 15.54 -0.79 -1.44
N ASP A 146 15.02 -1.71 -2.25
CA ASP A 146 14.38 -1.42 -3.55
C ASP A 146 12.93 -0.93 -3.41
N LEU A 147 12.37 -0.96 -2.19
CA LEU A 147 11.01 -0.50 -1.88
C LEU A 147 11.03 1.01 -1.59
N GLN A 148 10.39 1.80 -2.45
CA GLN A 148 10.40 3.28 -2.45
C GLN A 148 8.98 3.87 -2.44
#